data_AF-W5T2X0-F1
#
_entry.id   AF-W5T2X0-F1
#
_cell.length_a   1.000
_cell.length_b   1.000
_cell.length_c   1.000
_cell.angle_alpha   90.00
_cell.angle_beta   90.00
_cell.angle_gamma   90.00
#
_symmetry.space_group_name_H-M   'P 1'
#
loop_
_entity.id
_entity.type
_entity.pdbx_description
1 polymer ?
#
loop_
_entity_poly.entity_id
_entity_poly.type
_entity_poly.pdbx_seq_one_letter_code
_entity_poly.pdbx_strand_id
1 'polypeptide(L)'
;MIDKIKDFTISGFVAANNNNAGQLSTGAANAHGAKAATNADLAAVVALKTMTKSGKFTQPAANEDGAVKSAAVSAVNKVLGVLDVIIGKQLQAI
;
A
#
# COMPACT_ATOMS: atom_id res chain seq x y z
N MET A 1 -15.41 -16.62 2.41
CA MET A 1 -14.29 -15.67 2.11
C MET A 1 -14.76 -14.23 2.12
N ILE A 2 -15.93 -13.93 1.57
CA ILE A 2 -16.55 -12.60 1.64
C ILE A 2 -16.69 -12.10 3.09
N ASP A 3 -17.12 -12.95 4.02
CA ASP A 3 -17.25 -12.59 5.44
C ASP A 3 -15.88 -12.30 6.09
N LYS A 4 -14.85 -13.05 5.70
CA LYS A 4 -13.47 -12.79 6.14
C LYS A 4 -12.95 -11.44 5.67
N ILE A 5 -13.41 -10.92 4.52
CA ILE A 5 -13.04 -9.60 4.00
C ILE A 5 -13.84 -8.52 4.73
N LYS A 6 -15.15 -8.74 4.92
CA LYS A 6 -16.05 -7.80 5.59
C LYS A 6 -15.69 -7.58 7.05
N ASP A 7 -15.37 -8.66 7.76
CA ASP A 7 -15.10 -8.63 9.21
C ASP A 7 -13.60 -8.45 9.50
N PHE A 8 -12.77 -8.22 8.48
CA PHE A 8 -11.35 -7.99 8.65
C PHE A 8 -11.11 -6.67 9.39
N THR A 9 -10.49 -6.77 10.56
CA THR A 9 -10.06 -5.62 11.34
C THR A 9 -8.54 -5.49 11.24
N ILE A 10 -8.08 -4.29 10.88
CA ILE A 10 -6.65 -3.99 10.84
C ILE A 10 -6.21 -3.73 12.27
N SER A 11 -5.19 -4.46 12.73
CA SER A 11 -4.52 -4.17 13.98
C SER A 11 -3.92 -2.76 13.94
N GLY A 12 -4.00 -2.03 15.06
CA GLY A 12 -3.44 -0.69 15.15
C GLY A 12 -1.97 -0.64 14.73
N PHE A 13 -1.58 0.51 14.19
CA PHE A 13 -0.20 0.86 13.89
C PHE A 13 0.72 0.55 15.08
N VAL A 14 1.82 -0.17 14.85
CA VAL A 14 2.82 -0.45 15.90
C VAL A 14 3.98 0.51 15.72
N ALA A 15 4.43 1.15 16.79
CA ALA A 15 5.64 1.96 16.84
C ALA A 15 6.93 1.11 16.77
N ALA A 16 6.91 0.05 15.97
CA ALA A 16 8.00 -0.89 15.73
C ALA A 16 8.20 -1.08 14.22
N ASN A 17 9.34 -1.64 13.83
CA ASN A 17 9.75 -1.74 12.42
C ASN A 17 9.13 -2.93 11.66
N ASN A 18 7.93 -3.36 12.01
CA ASN A 18 7.38 -4.64 11.55
C ASN A 18 5.90 -4.56 11.16
N ASN A 19 5.50 -3.44 10.54
CA ASN A 19 4.13 -3.24 10.09
C ASN A 19 3.92 -3.80 8.69
N ASN A 20 2.77 -4.45 8.47
CA ASN A 20 2.34 -4.85 7.14
C ASN A 20 1.69 -3.69 6.37
N ALA A 21 1.43 -3.89 5.08
CA ALA A 21 0.84 -2.86 4.21
C ALA A 21 -0.53 -2.33 4.69
N GLY A 22 -1.36 -3.18 5.29
CA GLY A 22 -2.67 -2.79 5.83
C GLY A 22 -2.51 -1.81 7.00
N GLN A 23 -1.66 -2.16 7.96
CA GLN A 23 -1.34 -1.32 9.12
C GLN A 23 -0.72 0.02 8.72
N LEU A 24 0.16 0.02 7.72
CA LEU A 24 0.79 1.25 7.21
C LEU A 24 -0.19 2.14 6.43
N SER A 25 -1.17 1.55 5.74
CA SER A 25 -2.16 2.31 4.96
C SER A 25 -3.11 3.11 5.86
N THR A 26 -3.50 2.53 6.99
CA THR A 26 -4.44 3.13 7.95
C THR A 26 -3.77 3.82 9.14
N GLY A 27 -2.46 3.68 9.28
CA GLY A 27 -1.69 4.27 10.38
C GLY A 27 -1.69 5.80 10.40
N ALA A 28 -1.70 6.37 11.60
CA ALA A 28 -1.51 7.81 11.84
C ALA A 28 -0.03 8.19 11.91
N ALA A 29 0.27 9.47 11.76
CA ALA A 29 1.63 9.99 11.87
C ALA A 29 2.18 9.76 13.28
N ASN A 30 3.31 9.04 13.38
CA ASN A 30 4.10 8.90 14.60
C ASN A 30 5.44 9.63 14.41
N ALA A 31 5.92 10.30 15.46
CA ALA A 31 7.16 11.09 15.48
C ALA A 31 8.42 10.34 14.99
N HIS A 32 8.41 9.00 15.01
CA HIS A 32 9.55 8.16 14.59
C HIS A 32 9.34 7.43 13.26
N GLY A 33 8.17 7.59 12.62
CA GLY A 33 7.75 6.87 11.41
C GLY A 33 7.54 5.36 11.66
N ALA A 34 6.51 4.75 11.04
CA ALA A 34 6.49 3.30 10.95
C ALA A 34 7.37 2.84 9.81
N LYS A 35 8.11 1.77 10.06
CA LYS A 35 8.78 1.03 8.99
C LYS A 35 7.96 -0.19 8.60
N ALA A 36 7.99 -0.47 7.32
CA ALA A 36 7.48 -1.70 6.78
C ALA A 36 8.34 -2.88 7.23
N ALA A 37 7.69 -4.02 7.49
CA ALA A 37 8.41 -5.27 7.79
C ALA A 37 9.28 -5.71 6.60
N THR A 38 8.79 -5.49 5.38
CA THR A 38 9.48 -5.86 4.16
C THR A 38 9.39 -4.77 3.08
N ASN A 39 10.26 -4.85 2.08
CA ASN A 39 10.16 -4.01 0.88
C ASN A 39 8.86 -4.27 0.10
N ALA A 40 8.32 -5.50 0.19
CA ALA A 40 7.04 -5.83 -0.43
C ALA A 40 5.89 -5.10 0.29
N ASP A 41 5.90 -5.08 1.63
CA ASP A 41 4.94 -4.31 2.42
C ASP A 41 5.03 -2.81 2.12
N LEU A 42 6.25 -2.29 1.93
CA LEU A 42 6.47 -0.91 1.53
C LEU A 42 5.88 -0.60 0.15
N ALA A 43 6.16 -1.44 -0.85
CA ALA A 43 5.61 -1.25 -2.19
C ALA A 43 4.08 -1.38 -2.21
N ALA A 44 3.54 -2.35 -1.46
CA ALA A 44 2.11 -2.57 -1.34
C ALA A 44 1.40 -1.40 -0.64
N VAL A 45 1.96 -0.82 0.42
CA VAL A 45 1.36 0.37 1.03
C VAL A 45 1.45 1.58 0.10
N VAL A 46 2.55 1.76 -0.64
CA VAL A 46 2.64 2.87 -1.60
C VAL A 46 1.55 2.76 -2.66
N ALA A 47 1.29 1.57 -3.21
CA ALA A 47 0.18 1.36 -4.12
C ALA A 47 -1.18 1.59 -3.44
N LEU A 48 -1.42 0.96 -2.29
CA LEU A 48 -2.70 1.02 -1.59
C LEU A 48 -3.04 2.44 -1.10
N LYS A 49 -2.06 3.18 -0.58
CA LYS A 49 -2.22 4.57 -0.15
C LYS A 49 -2.54 5.46 -1.35
N THR A 50 -1.86 5.29 -2.48
CA THR A 50 -2.15 6.05 -3.72
C THR A 50 -3.57 5.79 -4.23
N MET A 51 -4.06 4.55 -4.14
CA MET A 51 -5.40 4.18 -4.59
C MET A 51 -6.51 4.59 -3.60
N THR A 52 -6.17 4.88 -2.35
CA THR A 52 -7.14 5.26 -1.32
C THR A 52 -7.55 6.72 -1.49
N LYS A 53 -8.86 7.02 -1.47
CA LYS A 53 -9.41 8.37 -1.70
C LYS A 53 -8.78 9.48 -0.83
N SER A 54 -8.47 9.17 0.42
CA SER A 54 -7.84 10.10 1.38
C SER A 54 -6.34 9.89 1.55
N GLY A 55 -5.72 9.03 0.74
CA GLY A 55 -4.32 8.70 0.83
C GLY A 55 -3.43 9.87 0.42
N LYS A 56 -2.52 10.26 1.31
CA LYS A 56 -1.52 11.30 1.08
C LYS A 56 -0.18 10.83 1.61
N PHE A 57 0.89 11.18 0.90
CA PHE A 57 2.25 11.02 1.39
C PHE A 57 2.69 12.34 2.01
N THR A 58 3.26 12.26 3.21
CA THR A 58 3.95 13.39 3.82
C THR A 58 5.31 13.52 3.13
N GLN A 59 5.60 14.70 2.61
CA GLN A 59 6.88 15.00 1.97
C GLN A 59 7.81 15.64 3.02
N PRO A 60 8.91 14.98 3.43
CA PRO A 60 9.82 15.54 4.41
C PRO A 60 10.76 16.61 3.82
N ALA A 61 11.01 16.62 2.50
CA ALA A 61 11.90 17.59 1.84
C ALA A 61 11.30 18.20 0.58
N ALA A 62 11.46 19.51 0.36
CA ALA A 62 10.77 20.32 -0.65
C ALA A 62 10.88 19.86 -2.12
N ASN A 63 11.82 18.96 -2.45
CA ASN A 63 12.12 18.57 -3.84
C ASN A 63 11.80 17.10 -4.18
N GLU A 64 11.13 16.37 -3.28
CA GLU A 64 10.82 14.95 -3.48
C GLU A 64 9.45 14.67 -4.12
N ASP A 65 8.62 15.69 -4.40
CA ASP A 65 7.28 15.54 -4.96
C ASP A 65 7.28 14.69 -6.26
N GLY A 66 8.18 15.01 -7.19
CA GLY A 66 8.32 14.27 -8.43
C GLY A 66 8.73 12.80 -8.22
N ALA A 67 9.60 12.54 -7.25
CA ALA A 67 10.05 11.18 -6.93
C ALA A 67 8.94 10.36 -6.25
N VAL A 68 8.22 10.94 -5.29
CA VAL A 68 7.09 10.32 -4.61
C VAL A 68 5.96 10.01 -5.60
N LYS A 69 5.65 10.95 -6.50
CA LYS A 69 4.64 10.76 -7.54
C LYS A 69 5.04 9.66 -8.52
N SER A 70 6.29 9.66 -8.98
CA SER A 70 6.80 8.62 -9.88
C SER A 70 6.75 7.23 -9.23
N ALA A 71 7.18 7.12 -7.97
CA ALA A 71 7.11 5.88 -7.21
C ALA A 71 5.67 5.40 -6.99
N ALA A 72 4.76 6.32 -6.65
CA ALA A 72 3.33 6.05 -6.49
C ALA A 72 2.70 5.51 -7.78
N VAL A 73 2.90 6.20 -8.91
CA VAL A 73 2.37 5.77 -10.22
C VAL A 73 2.98 4.43 -10.63
N SER A 74 4.29 4.25 -10.46
CA SER A 74 4.96 2.98 -10.79
C SER A 74 4.41 1.80 -9.99
N ALA A 75 4.19 1.99 -8.67
CA ALA A 75 3.63 0.96 -7.81
C ALA A 75 2.20 0.57 -8.21
N VAL A 76 1.34 1.57 -8.48
CA VAL A 76 -0.04 1.32 -8.93
C VAL A 76 -0.07 0.57 -10.26
N ASN A 77 0.72 1.01 -11.24
CA ASN A 77 0.77 0.36 -12.56
C ASN A 77 1.23 -1.10 -12.47
N LYS A 78 2.20 -1.42 -11.60
CA LYS A 78 2.62 -2.80 -11.36
C LYS A 78 1.50 -3.66 -10.76
N VAL A 79 0.77 -3.14 -9.77
CA VAL A 79 -0.33 -3.87 -9.13
C VAL A 79 -1.47 -4.10 -10.11
N LEU A 80 -1.88 -3.08 -10.87
CA LEU A 80 -2.94 -3.22 -11.87
C LEU A 80 -2.53 -4.15 -13.01
N GLY A 81 -1.27 -4.11 -13.46
CA GLY A 81 -0.76 -5.04 -14.46
C GLY A 81 -0.78 -6.50 -14.00
N VAL A 82 -0.42 -6.77 -12.74
CA VAL A 82 -0.52 -8.14 -12.19
C VAL A 82 -1.97 -8.58 -12.02
N LEU A 83 -2.86 -7.68 -11.60
CA LEU A 83 -4.29 -7.96 -11.48
C LEU A 83 -4.90 -8.34 -12.84
N ASP A 84 -4.56 -7.60 -13.89
CA ASP A 84 -4.99 -7.90 -15.26
C ASP A 84 -4.51 -9.29 -15.72
N VAL A 85 -3.25 -9.64 -15.47
CA VAL A 85 -2.71 -10.98 -15.75
C VAL A 85 -3.46 -12.07 -14.99
N ILE A 86 -3.78 -11.85 -13.70
CA ILE A 86 -4.51 -12.84 -12.89
C ILE A 86 -5.92 -13.04 -13.46
N ILE A 87 -6.65 -11.96 -13.74
CA ILE A 87 -8.00 -12.03 -14.31
C ILE A 87 -7.97 -12.73 -15.67
N GLY A 88 -7.03 -12.35 -16.53
CA GLY A 88 -6.86 -12.95 -17.86
C GLY A 88 -6.57 -14.45 -17.81
N LYS A 89 -5.76 -14.92 -16.86
CA LYS A 89 -5.51 -16.36 -16.66
C LYS A 89 -6.75 -17.10 -16.17
N GLN A 90 -7.52 -16.51 -15.25
CA GLN A 90 -8.74 -17.13 -14.74
C GLN A 90 -9.83 -17.22 -15.81
N LEU A 91 -9.96 -16.21 -16.68
CA LEU A 91 -10.90 -16.24 -17.81
C LEU A 91 -10.50 -17.27 -18.88
N GLN A 92 -9.21 -17.47 -19.13
CA GLN A 92 -8.73 -18.51 -20.07
C GLN A 92 -8.85 -19.93 -19.53
N ALA A 93 -9.04 -20.09 -18.21
CA ALA A 93 -9.14 -21.37 -17.54
C ALA A 93 -10.59 -21.89 -17.38
N ILE A 94 -11.58 -21.14 -17.88
CA ILE A 94 -13.02 -21.48 -17.91
C ILE A 94 -13.42 -21.76 -19.36
#